data_AF-A0AA42B1Q2-F1
#
_entry.id   AF-A0AA42B1Q2-F1
#
_cell.length_a   1.000
_cell.length_b   1.000
_cell.length_c   1.000
_cell.angle_alpha   90.00
_cell.angle_beta   90.00
_cell.angle_gamma   90.00
#
_symmetry.space_group_name_H-M   'P 1'
#
loop_
_entity.id
_entity.type
_entity.pdbx_description
1 polymer ?
#
loop_
_entity_poly.entity_id
_entity_poly.type
_entity_poly.pdbx_seq_one_letter_code
_entity_poly.pdbx_strand_id
1 'polypeptide(L)'
;MGEPRGLAPKVGVGVFVIKDNKTLIGRRRSSIGDSTFALPGGHLEFGESFEECALREVKEETDEPKPSHYITIFMRGKLVDSQQEPQNMEPNKCDGWDWYDWDDASLPKPLFKPLQILVDRGFNPFSAEENLYMKPL
;
A
#
# COMPACT_ATOMS: atom_id res chain seq x y z
N MET A 1 -3.96 -36.76 0.09
CA MET A 1 -2.72 -35.97 0.28
C MET A 1 -2.77 -34.87 -0.77
N GLY A 2 -2.84 -33.59 -0.37
CA GLY A 2 -2.92 -32.47 -1.32
C GLY A 2 -1.55 -32.21 -1.95
N GLU A 3 -1.52 -31.93 -3.25
CA GLU A 3 -0.30 -31.56 -3.94
C GLU A 3 0.38 -30.35 -3.28
N PRO A 4 1.73 -30.24 -3.35
CA PRO A 4 2.43 -29.06 -2.88
C PRO A 4 1.90 -27.85 -3.65
N ARG A 5 1.26 -26.91 -2.94
CA ARG A 5 0.90 -25.60 -3.51
C ARG A 5 2.18 -25.01 -4.08
N GLY A 6 2.29 -24.96 -5.41
CA GLY A 6 3.40 -24.34 -6.10
C GLY A 6 3.57 -22.87 -5.68
N LEU A 7 4.69 -22.26 -6.07
CA LEU A 7 4.96 -20.83 -5.91
C LEU A 7 3.97 -19.98 -6.73
N ALA A 8 2.69 -20.04 -6.39
CA ALA A 8 1.65 -19.28 -7.03
C ALA A 8 1.86 -17.79 -6.73
N PRO A 9 1.66 -16.90 -7.72
CA PRO A 9 1.65 -15.47 -7.48
C PRO A 9 0.67 -15.12 -6.37
N LYS A 10 1.08 -14.21 -5.50
CA LYS A 10 0.23 -13.58 -4.48
C LYS A 10 -0.19 -12.21 -4.98
N VAL A 11 -1.41 -11.80 -4.64
CA VAL A 11 -1.89 -10.45 -4.91
C VAL A 11 -1.76 -9.64 -3.64
N GLY A 12 -1.14 -8.47 -3.73
CA GLY A 12 -1.10 -7.49 -2.66
C GLY A 12 -1.76 -6.18 -3.07
N VAL A 13 -2.35 -5.47 -2.13
CA VAL A 13 -2.98 -4.17 -2.35
C VAL A 13 -2.20 -3.12 -1.56
N GLY A 14 -1.74 -2.06 -2.21
CA GLY A 14 -1.13 -0.89 -1.55
C GLY A 14 -2.00 0.33 -1.72
N VAL A 15 -2.18 1.15 -0.68
CA VAL A 15 -3.20 2.20 -0.65
C VAL A 15 -2.56 3.58 -0.50
N PHE A 16 -2.76 4.44 -1.50
CA PHE A 16 -2.53 5.87 -1.38
C PHE A 16 -3.68 6.51 -0.62
N VAL A 17 -3.49 6.75 0.68
CA VAL A 17 -4.44 7.54 1.48
C VAL A 17 -4.11 9.01 1.29
N ILE A 18 -5.03 9.76 0.69
CA ILE A 18 -4.83 11.16 0.32
C ILE A 18 -5.41 12.10 1.38
N LYS A 19 -4.57 13.03 1.87
CA LYS A 19 -4.94 14.20 2.68
C LYS A 19 -4.28 15.42 2.05
N ASP A 20 -5.08 16.31 1.47
CA ASP A 20 -4.61 17.43 0.64
C ASP A 20 -3.67 16.94 -0.49
N ASN A 21 -2.43 17.43 -0.53
CA ASN A 21 -1.38 17.02 -1.47
C ASN A 21 -0.38 16.03 -0.87
N LYS A 22 -0.76 15.37 0.24
CA LYS A 22 0.09 14.40 0.95
C LYS A 22 -0.50 13.00 0.90
N THR A 23 0.37 12.00 1.02
CA THR A 23 -0.01 10.60 1.19
C THR A 23 0.56 10.01 2.48
N LEU A 24 -0.16 9.05 3.06
CA LEU A 24 0.26 8.32 4.25
C LEU A 24 1.34 7.29 3.90
N ILE A 25 2.48 7.33 4.58
CA ILE A 25 3.59 6.37 4.42
C ILE A 25 4.13 6.00 5.82
N GLY A 26 4.47 4.73 6.01
CA GLY A 26 4.99 4.22 7.28
C GLY A 26 6.27 3.41 7.09
N ARG A 27 7.14 3.44 8.10
CA ARG A 27 8.37 2.64 8.12
C ARG A 27 8.07 1.22 8.58
N ARG A 28 8.40 0.25 7.73
CA ARG A 28 8.13 -1.18 7.95
C ARG A 28 9.05 -1.78 9.02
N ARG A 29 8.46 -2.62 9.87
CA ARG A 29 9.11 -3.67 10.65
C ARG A 29 8.67 -5.00 10.05
N SER A 30 9.48 -5.56 9.17
CA SER A 30 9.10 -6.75 8.40
C SER A 30 10.33 -7.47 7.89
N SER A 31 10.26 -8.79 7.86
CA SER A 31 11.30 -9.68 7.33
C SER A 31 11.54 -9.53 5.82
N ILE A 32 10.64 -8.86 5.07
CA ILE A 32 10.93 -8.31 3.73
C ILE A 32 10.81 -6.78 3.76
N GLY A 33 11.88 -6.11 3.33
CA GLY A 33 11.93 -4.65 3.24
C GLY A 33 11.93 -3.98 4.61
N ASP A 34 12.58 -4.60 5.60
CA ASP A 34 12.72 -4.01 6.92
C ASP A 34 13.31 -2.61 6.84
N SER A 35 12.82 -1.69 7.68
CA SER A 35 13.27 -0.30 7.73
C SER A 35 13.12 0.50 6.43
N THR A 36 12.33 -0.01 5.47
CA THR A 36 11.91 0.75 4.28
C THR A 36 10.53 1.38 4.49
N PHE A 37 10.23 2.41 3.72
CA PHE A 37 8.98 3.16 3.80
C PHE A 37 7.97 2.67 2.76
N ALA A 38 6.76 2.31 3.19
CA ALA A 38 5.71 1.77 2.32
C ALA A 38 4.35 2.42 2.55
N LEU A 39 3.48 2.29 1.56
CA LEU A 39 2.05 2.53 1.72
C LEU A 39 1.44 1.49 2.67
N PRO A 40 0.33 1.80 3.34
CA PRO A 40 -0.52 0.78 3.95
C PRO A 40 -0.96 -0.27 2.93
N GLY A 41 -1.07 -1.53 3.36
CA GLY A 41 -1.75 -2.58 2.62
C GLY A 41 -0.98 -3.90 2.53
N GLY A 42 -1.71 -4.99 2.29
CA GLY A 42 -1.25 -6.37 2.45
C GLY A 42 -1.86 -7.33 1.43
N HIS A 43 -2.17 -8.56 1.82
CA HIS A 43 -2.55 -9.64 0.90
C HIS A 43 -4.06 -9.67 0.61
N LEU A 44 -4.44 -9.82 -0.66
CA LEU A 44 -5.84 -10.03 -1.03
C LEU A 44 -6.32 -11.42 -0.59
N GLU A 45 -7.43 -11.48 0.14
CA GLU A 45 -8.06 -12.74 0.54
C GLU A 45 -9.07 -13.27 -0.50
N PHE A 46 -9.35 -14.57 -0.47
CA PHE A 46 -10.28 -15.18 -1.44
C PHE A 46 -11.71 -14.71 -1.20
N GLY A 47 -12.34 -14.17 -2.24
CA GLY A 47 -13.71 -13.66 -2.19
C GLY A 47 -13.82 -12.21 -1.76
N GLU A 48 -12.70 -11.55 -1.48
CA GLU A 48 -12.62 -10.14 -1.09
C GLU A 48 -12.53 -9.23 -2.32
N SER A 49 -13.19 -8.06 -2.28
CA SER A 49 -12.97 -6.98 -3.26
C SER A 49 -11.64 -6.27 -3.00
N PHE A 50 -11.13 -5.49 -3.96
CA PHE A 50 -9.91 -4.71 -3.74
C PHE A 50 -10.08 -3.64 -2.67
N GLU A 51 -11.28 -3.05 -2.57
CA GLU A 51 -11.66 -2.08 -1.56
C GLU A 51 -11.75 -2.70 -0.16
N GLU A 52 -12.36 -3.89 -0.06
CA GLU A 52 -12.43 -4.65 1.20
C GLU A 52 -11.02 -5.00 1.71
N CYS A 53 -10.14 -5.47 0.82
CA CYS A 53 -8.74 -5.74 1.12
C CYS A 53 -7.98 -4.48 1.56
N ALA A 54 -8.15 -3.38 0.82
CA ALA A 54 -7.53 -2.10 1.17
C ALA A 54 -7.95 -1.62 2.58
N LEU A 55 -9.23 -1.81 2.95
CA LEU A 55 -9.75 -1.42 4.26
C LEU A 55 -9.30 -2.35 5.39
N ARG A 56 -9.28 -3.67 5.15
CA ARG A 56 -8.84 -4.68 6.11
C ARG A 56 -7.33 -4.62 6.35
N GLU A 57 -6.52 -4.47 5.30
CA GLU A 57 -5.07 -4.50 5.44
C GLU A 57 -4.50 -3.23 6.10
N VAL A 58 -5.16 -2.08 5.94
CA VAL A 58 -4.89 -0.91 6.79
C VAL A 58 -5.04 -1.24 8.30
N LYS A 59 -5.71 -2.35 8.64
CA LYS A 59 -6.09 -2.74 9.99
C LYS A 59 -5.39 -4.00 10.53
N GLU A 60 -4.82 -4.91 9.72
CA GLU A 60 -4.64 -6.31 10.16
C GLU A 60 -3.30 -7.05 9.99
N GLU A 61 -2.30 -6.58 9.24
CA GLU A 61 -0.88 -6.95 9.40
C GLU A 61 -0.46 -8.24 10.19
N THR A 62 0.32 -9.22 9.71
CA THR A 62 1.33 -10.06 10.45
C THR A 62 1.52 -11.35 9.66
N ASP A 63 2.72 -11.59 9.11
CA ASP A 63 3.37 -12.91 9.08
C ASP A 63 4.77 -12.87 8.42
N GLU A 64 5.53 -13.97 8.57
CA GLU A 64 6.89 -14.16 8.05
C GLU A 64 6.97 -14.61 6.56
N PRO A 65 8.07 -14.36 5.83
CA PRO A 65 8.11 -14.43 4.39
C PRO A 65 8.81 -15.70 3.85
N LYS A 66 8.31 -16.16 2.70
CA LYS A 66 8.95 -17.14 1.82
C LYS A 66 9.16 -16.50 0.45
N PRO A 67 10.11 -16.99 -0.38
CA PRO A 67 10.23 -16.55 -1.77
C PRO A 67 8.87 -16.58 -2.46
N SER A 68 8.38 -15.42 -2.93
CA SER A 68 7.03 -15.22 -3.45
C SER A 68 7.06 -14.22 -4.59
N HIS A 69 6.21 -14.41 -5.61
CA HIS A 69 5.96 -13.43 -6.67
C HIS A 69 4.71 -12.63 -6.30
N TYR A 70 4.81 -11.31 -6.29
CA TYR A 70 3.71 -10.40 -5.94
C TYR A 70 3.21 -9.62 -7.15
N ILE A 71 1.90 -9.60 -7.33
CA ILE A 71 1.18 -8.61 -8.14
C ILE A 71 0.67 -7.55 -7.17
N THR A 72 1.16 -6.31 -7.27
CA THR A 72 0.72 -5.21 -6.39
C THR A 72 -0.28 -4.32 -7.11
N ILE A 73 -1.49 -4.25 -6.59
CA ILE A 73 -2.55 -3.34 -7.03
C ILE A 73 -2.46 -2.07 -6.18
N PHE A 74 -2.36 -0.90 -6.81
CA PHE A 74 -2.32 0.38 -6.10
C PHE A 74 -3.69 1.06 -6.16
N MET A 75 -4.23 1.39 -4.99
CA MET A 75 -5.54 2.05 -4.85
C MET A 75 -5.37 3.48 -4.34
N ARG A 76 -6.35 4.35 -4.60
CA ARG A 76 -6.40 5.72 -4.08
C ARG A 76 -7.65 5.91 -3.21
N GLY A 77 -7.46 6.36 -1.97
CA GLY A 77 -8.53 6.70 -1.03
C GLY A 77 -8.41 8.13 -0.52
N LYS A 78 -9.49 8.67 0.06
CA LYS A 78 -9.51 9.97 0.74
C LYS A 78 -10.04 9.80 2.16
N LEU A 79 -9.54 10.60 3.10
CA LEU A 79 -10.12 10.65 4.44
C LEU A 79 -11.58 11.10 4.39
N VAL A 80 -12.43 10.47 5.19
CA VAL A 80 -13.82 10.91 5.39
C VAL A 80 -13.85 12.14 6.30
N ASP A 81 -13.06 12.14 7.37
CA ASP A 81 -12.80 13.29 8.25
C ASP A 81 -11.36 13.78 8.05
N SER A 82 -11.20 15.02 7.56
CA SER A 82 -9.88 15.60 7.27
C SER A 82 -9.06 15.90 8.53
N GLN A 83 -9.71 15.96 9.71
CA GLN A 83 -9.03 16.19 10.99
C GLN A 83 -8.57 14.88 11.65
N GLN A 84 -8.95 13.72 11.10
CA GLN A 84 -8.50 12.44 11.61
C GLN A 84 -6.99 12.29 11.39
N GLU A 85 -6.27 11.97 12.47
CA GLU A 85 -4.84 11.64 12.42
C GLU A 85 -4.61 10.13 12.47
N PRO A 86 -3.57 9.63 11.79
CA PRO A 86 -3.26 8.21 11.79
C PRO A 86 -2.82 7.76 13.18
N GLN A 87 -3.28 6.58 13.58
CA GLN A 87 -2.83 5.91 14.80
C GLN A 87 -2.02 4.68 14.41
N ASN A 88 -0.89 4.46 15.08
CA ASN A 88 -0.11 3.25 14.86
C ASN A 88 -0.77 2.06 15.57
N MET A 89 -1.76 1.46 14.90
CA MET A 89 -2.51 0.30 15.42
C MET A 89 -1.66 -0.96 15.53
N GLU A 90 -0.50 -0.98 14.87
CA GLU A 90 0.35 -2.16 14.73
C GLU A 90 1.83 -1.85 14.97
N PRO A 91 2.20 -1.44 16.20
CA PRO A 91 3.56 -0.98 16.50
C PRO A 91 4.64 -2.05 16.29
N ASN A 92 4.26 -3.32 16.20
CA ASN A 92 5.21 -4.41 15.91
C ASN A 92 5.56 -4.53 14.41
N LYS A 93 4.86 -3.79 13.53
CA LYS A 93 4.99 -3.85 12.06
C LYS A 93 5.26 -2.52 11.39
N CYS A 94 4.91 -1.44 12.08
CA CYS A 94 5.15 -0.10 11.60
C CYS A 94 5.75 0.71 12.74
N ASP A 95 6.79 1.49 12.48
CA ASP A 95 7.30 2.44 13.48
C ASP A 95 6.33 3.61 13.70
N GLY A 96 5.45 3.87 12.74
CA GLY A 96 4.52 4.99 12.75
C GLY A 96 4.18 5.44 11.33
N TRP A 97 3.13 6.24 11.23
CA TRP A 97 2.62 6.77 9.98
C TRP A 97 2.73 8.28 9.97
N ASP A 98 3.18 8.85 8.85
CA ASP A 98 3.26 10.29 8.63
C ASP A 98 2.81 10.68 7.22
N TRP A 99 2.48 11.96 7.06
CA TRP A 99 2.01 12.56 5.81
C TRP A 99 3.16 13.17 5.01
N TYR A 100 3.38 12.70 3.78
CA TYR A 100 4.47 13.16 2.91
C TYR A 100 3.95 13.79 1.63
N ASP A 101 4.57 14.89 1.18
CA ASP A 101 4.34 15.46 -0.15
C ASP A 101 4.92 14.52 -1.23
N TRP A 102 4.29 14.50 -2.41
CA TRP A 102 4.65 13.58 -3.49
C TRP A 102 5.71 14.14 -4.44
N ASP A 103 6.91 14.33 -3.91
CA ASP A 103 8.10 14.75 -4.65
C ASP A 103 9.37 14.08 -4.06
N ASP A 104 10.46 14.01 -4.85
CA ASP A 104 11.67 13.28 -4.46
C ASP A 104 12.40 13.85 -3.24
N ALA A 105 12.24 15.14 -2.96
CA ALA A 105 12.88 15.79 -1.82
C ALA A 105 12.11 15.51 -0.51
N SER A 106 10.79 15.39 -0.60
CA SER A 106 9.90 15.17 0.54
C SER A 106 9.66 13.71 0.87
N LEU A 107 9.76 12.81 -0.11
CA LEU A 107 9.53 11.38 0.12
C LEU A 107 10.60 10.77 1.03
N PRO A 108 10.19 9.92 2.00
CA PRO A 108 11.12 9.30 2.91
C PRO A 108 11.95 8.25 2.16
N LYS A 109 13.20 8.05 2.61
CA LYS A 109 14.14 7.11 2.00
C LYS A 109 14.68 6.15 3.06
N PRO A 110 14.85 4.86 2.74
CA PRO A 110 14.56 4.22 1.45
C PRO A 110 13.08 3.82 1.30
N LEU A 111 12.50 3.96 0.10
CA LEU A 111 11.15 3.44 -0.18
C LEU A 111 11.19 1.91 -0.38
N PHE A 112 10.08 1.25 -0.02
CA PHE A 112 9.89 -0.17 -0.29
C PHE A 112 9.87 -0.42 -1.80
N LYS A 113 10.48 -1.51 -2.24
CA LYS A 113 10.88 -1.68 -3.65
C LYS A 113 9.75 -1.51 -4.67
N PRO A 114 8.53 -2.06 -4.49
CA PRO A 114 7.42 -1.83 -5.41
C PRO A 114 7.04 -0.35 -5.52
N LEU A 115 7.03 0.38 -4.41
CA LEU A 115 6.75 1.82 -4.37
C LEU A 115 7.85 2.64 -5.04
N GLN A 116 9.12 2.31 -4.78
CA GLN A 116 10.26 2.95 -5.44
C GLN A 116 10.18 2.81 -6.97
N ILE A 117 9.88 1.61 -7.48
CA ILE A 117 9.74 1.37 -8.93
C ILE A 117 8.64 2.25 -9.53
N LEU A 118 7.56 2.48 -8.80
CA LEU A 118 6.43 3.28 -9.24
C LEU A 118 6.81 4.77 -9.31
N VAL A 119 7.52 5.27 -8.30
CA VAL A 119 8.10 6.63 -8.27
C VAL A 119 9.11 6.82 -9.41
N ASP A 120 10.04 5.88 -9.59
CA ASP A 120 11.07 5.94 -10.65
C ASP A 120 10.46 5.96 -12.06
N ARG A 121 9.23 5.43 -12.22
CA ARG A 121 8.47 5.45 -13.49
C ARG A 121 7.65 6.72 -13.69
N GLY A 122 7.74 7.70 -12.79
CA GLY A 122 7.05 8.99 -12.90
C GLY A 122 5.55 8.92 -12.62
N PHE A 123 5.07 7.89 -11.91
CA PHE A 123 3.67 7.84 -11.50
C PHE A 123 3.33 8.97 -10.51
N ASN A 124 2.12 9.53 -10.65
CA ASN A 124 1.60 10.55 -9.75
C ASN A 124 0.18 10.17 -9.27
N PRO A 125 -0.05 9.89 -7.98
CA PRO A 125 -1.38 9.56 -7.46
C PRO A 125 -2.36 10.75 -7.45
N PHE A 126 -1.84 11.98 -7.63
CA PHE A 126 -2.59 13.23 -7.63
C PHE A 126 -2.97 13.73 -9.03
N SER A 127 -2.41 13.15 -10.10
CA SER A 127 -2.86 13.48 -11.45
C SER A 127 -4.26 12.92 -11.64
N ALA A 128 -5.26 13.81 -11.68
CA ALA A 128 -6.63 13.46 -11.97
C ALA A 128 -6.77 13.03 -13.44
N GLU A 129 -7.07 11.76 -13.69
CA GLU A 129 -8.10 11.47 -14.69
C GLU A 129 -9.40 11.20 -13.94
N GLU A 130 -10.23 12.24 -13.82
CA GLU A 130 -11.59 12.17 -13.30
C GLU A 130 -12.56 11.40 -14.22
N ASN A 131 -12.07 10.66 -15.23
CA ASN A 131 -12.91 10.02 -16.27
C ASN A 131 -12.63 8.53 -16.51
N LEU A 132 -12.36 7.75 -15.46
CA LEU A 132 -12.32 6.28 -15.60
C LEU A 132 -13.65 5.57 -15.29
N TYR A 133 -14.78 6.28 -15.36
CA TYR A 133 -16.10 5.66 -15.38
C TYR A 133 -16.73 5.76 -16.77
N MET A 134 -16.80 4.60 -17.43
CA MET A 134 -17.83 4.21 -18.39
C MET A 134 -18.02 5.13 -19.61
N LYS A 135 -17.17 4.96 -20.63
CA LYS A 135 -17.71 5.10 -22.00
C LYS A 135 -18.56 3.86 -22.28
N PRO A 136 -19.86 3.98 -22.57
CA PRO A 136 -20.64 2.84 -23.02
C PRO A 136 -20.03 2.31 -24.33
N LEU A 137 -20.13 0.98 -24.52
CA LEU A 137 -19.81 0.30 -25.78
C LEU A 137 -20.60 0.91 -26.94
#